data_AF-A1BIX8-F1
#
_entry.id   AF-A1BIX8-F1
#
_cell.length_a   1.000
_cell.length_b   1.000
_cell.length_c   1.000
_cell.angle_alpha   90.00
_cell.angle_beta   90.00
_cell.angle_gamma   90.00
#
_symmetry.space_group_name_H-M   'P 1'
#
loop_
_entity.id
_entity.type
_entity.pdbx_description
1 polymer ?
#
loop_
_entity_poly.entity_id
_entity_poly.type
_entity_poly.pdbx_seq_one_letter_code
_entity_poly.pdbx_strand_id
1 'polypeptide(L)'
;MPEPLKSLIVSLPGGVFTAAGAGVKTNHLFFSKGQSTRKIWYYDLSSIKVGKKTPLTIKTFEEFFRLLPERPDSELSWTINMDERKQKAAEEACPFKEKATATSQKVAQLSERLKELKKTFARKSKVIEEAEKMIADLTREARTNAAKAKEIQDAVYDLKAVNPNKKADTDNHTPEDLLDIIETKGREIAEALAVLRIGLSIS
;
A
#
# COMPACT_ATOMS: atom_id res chain seq x y z
N MET A 1 13.04 -28.10 10.13
CA MET A 1 13.34 -26.66 10.05
C MET A 1 12.50 -26.08 8.91
N PRO A 2 11.65 -25.07 9.14
CA PRO A 2 11.01 -24.37 8.02
C PRO A 2 12.10 -23.73 7.14
N GLU A 3 11.92 -23.75 5.81
CA GLU A 3 12.87 -23.08 4.92
C GLU A 3 12.93 -21.58 5.27
N PRO A 4 14.14 -20.98 5.36
CA PRO A 4 14.25 -19.56 5.57
C PRO A 4 13.54 -18.83 4.43
N LEU A 5 12.82 -17.75 4.76
CA LEU A 5 12.19 -16.89 3.77
C LEU A 5 13.23 -16.49 2.70
N LYS A 6 12.84 -16.35 1.43
CA LYS A 6 13.80 -16.07 0.33
C LYS A 6 13.68 -14.66 -0.22
N SER A 7 12.60 -13.97 0.15
CA SER A 7 12.27 -12.64 -0.33
C SER A 7 12.09 -11.71 0.87
N LEU A 8 12.74 -10.54 0.83
CA LEU A 8 12.57 -9.51 1.84
C LEU A 8 12.62 -8.12 1.23
N ILE A 9 11.93 -7.19 1.87
CA ILE A 9 11.90 -5.77 1.50
C ILE A 9 12.32 -4.95 2.70
N VAL A 10 13.30 -4.07 2.51
CA VAL A 10 13.68 -3.06 3.50
C VAL A 10 13.24 -1.69 3.00
N SER A 11 12.33 -1.05 3.73
CA SER A 11 11.89 0.31 3.45
C SER A 11 12.83 1.29 4.14
N LEU A 12 13.55 2.10 3.36
CA LEU A 12 14.52 3.03 3.89
C LEU A 12 13.89 4.34 4.39
N PRO A 13 14.56 5.03 5.32
CA PRO A 13 14.21 6.39 5.71
C PRO A 13 14.17 7.35 4.51
N GLY A 14 13.28 8.35 4.57
CA GLY A 14 13.43 9.51 3.71
C GLY A 14 14.70 10.27 4.07
N GLY A 15 15.38 10.85 3.07
CA GLY A 15 16.59 11.64 3.31
C GLY A 15 17.91 10.91 3.07
N VAL A 16 17.89 9.57 2.91
CA VAL A 16 19.10 8.76 2.70
C VAL A 16 19.86 9.18 1.45
N PHE A 17 19.16 9.48 0.35
CA PHE A 17 19.77 9.87 -0.91
C PHE A 17 19.70 11.38 -1.19
N THR A 18 19.36 12.20 -0.19
CA THR A 18 19.24 13.66 -0.39
C THR A 18 20.56 14.28 -0.83
N ALA A 19 21.70 13.79 -0.33
CA ALA A 19 23.02 14.24 -0.77
C ALA A 19 23.32 13.89 -2.25
N ALA A 20 22.66 12.85 -2.78
CA ALA A 20 22.76 12.43 -4.17
C ALA A 20 21.66 13.06 -5.06
N GLY A 21 20.92 14.06 -4.55
CA GLY A 21 19.87 14.76 -5.30
C GLY A 21 18.49 14.08 -5.29
N ALA A 22 18.30 13.01 -4.51
CA ALA A 22 17.04 12.27 -4.44
C ALA A 22 16.43 12.29 -3.03
N GLY A 23 15.34 13.06 -2.86
CA GLY A 23 14.60 13.15 -1.59
C GLY A 23 13.47 12.13 -1.41
N VAL A 24 13.31 11.20 -2.36
CA VAL A 24 12.23 10.21 -2.32
C VAL A 24 12.51 9.07 -1.33
N LYS A 25 11.46 8.41 -0.85
CA LYS A 25 11.60 7.16 -0.10
C LYS A 25 12.05 6.04 -1.04
N THR A 26 12.94 5.18 -0.58
CA THR A 26 13.54 4.11 -1.37
C THR A 26 13.42 2.77 -0.65
N ASN A 27 13.31 1.68 -1.40
CA ASN A 27 13.23 0.34 -0.84
C ASN A 27 14.33 -0.55 -1.44
N HIS A 28 14.87 -1.47 -0.64
CA HIS A 28 15.73 -2.55 -1.12
C HIS A 28 14.93 -3.85 -1.17
N LEU A 29 14.89 -4.46 -2.36
CA LEU A 29 14.22 -5.74 -2.60
C LEU A 29 15.27 -6.84 -2.79
N PHE A 30 15.22 -7.86 -1.95
CA PHE A 30 16.05 -9.06 -2.08
C PHE A 30 15.14 -10.23 -2.43
N PHE A 31 15.55 -11.04 -3.40
CA PHE A 31 14.80 -12.20 -3.86
C PHE A 31 15.73 -13.21 -4.51
N SER A 32 15.29 -14.46 -4.55
CA SER A 32 16.00 -15.55 -5.23
C SER A 32 15.40 -15.78 -6.63
N LYS A 33 16.25 -15.81 -7.65
CA LYS A 33 15.82 -16.09 -9.03
C LYS A 33 15.31 -17.54 -9.15
N GLY A 34 14.24 -17.73 -9.90
CA GLY A 34 13.76 -19.06 -10.31
C GLY A 34 12.82 -19.75 -9.32
N GLN A 35 12.48 -19.13 -8.18
CA GLN A 35 11.49 -19.67 -7.25
C GLN A 35 10.30 -18.73 -7.09
N SER A 36 9.11 -19.31 -6.93
CA SER A 36 7.89 -18.54 -6.65
C SER A 36 7.95 -17.98 -5.22
N THR A 37 7.75 -16.67 -5.09
CA THR A 37 7.67 -15.99 -3.79
C THR A 37 6.34 -16.30 -3.11
N ARG A 38 6.40 -17.09 -2.02
CA ARG A 38 5.23 -17.42 -1.19
C ARG A 38 5.03 -16.45 -0.03
N LYS A 39 6.11 -16.02 0.61
CA LYS A 39 6.11 -15.11 1.75
C LYS A 39 7.18 -14.05 1.56
N ILE A 40 6.86 -12.82 1.95
CA ILE A 40 7.77 -11.67 1.90
C ILE A 40 7.89 -11.11 3.31
N TRP A 41 9.11 -10.98 3.81
CA TRP A 41 9.38 -10.30 5.07
C TRP A 41 9.67 -8.82 4.81
N TYR A 42 8.95 -7.94 5.47
CA TYR A 42 9.15 -6.50 5.38
C TYR A 42 9.88 -6.01 6.63
N TYR A 43 10.74 -5.02 6.45
CA TYR A 43 11.38 -4.29 7.54
C TYR A 43 11.32 -2.78 7.26
N ASP A 44 10.69 -2.02 8.16
CA ASP A 44 10.41 -0.59 7.97
C ASP A 44 11.32 0.30 8.81
N LEU A 45 12.21 1.03 8.13
CA LEU A 45 13.02 2.10 8.70
C LEU A 45 12.48 3.49 8.31
N SER A 46 11.32 3.57 7.62
CA SER A 46 10.84 4.81 7.01
C SER A 46 10.42 5.90 8.00
N SER A 47 10.26 5.56 9.28
CA SER A 47 9.96 6.50 10.38
C SER A 47 11.18 7.30 10.85
N ILE A 48 12.40 6.84 10.53
CA ILE A 48 13.63 7.47 11.01
C ILE A 48 13.88 8.77 10.24
N LYS A 49 14.31 9.82 10.96
CA LYS A 49 14.66 11.11 10.36
C LYS A 49 16.14 11.13 10.01
N VAL A 50 16.45 11.01 8.72
CA VAL A 50 17.83 11.11 8.20
C VAL A 50 18.08 12.52 7.64
N GLY A 51 19.21 13.11 8.01
CA GLY A 51 19.61 14.44 7.57
C GLY A 51 21.11 14.67 7.70
N LYS A 52 21.58 15.85 7.32
CA LYS A 52 23.03 16.18 7.34
C LYS A 52 23.68 16.01 8.72
N LYS A 53 22.95 16.33 9.79
CA LYS A 53 23.40 16.19 11.18
C LYS A 53 23.05 14.83 11.81
N THR A 54 22.19 14.06 11.15
CA THR A 54 21.69 12.76 11.61
C THR A 54 21.82 11.73 10.48
N PRO A 55 23.07 11.33 10.15
CA PRO A 55 23.30 10.37 9.07
C PRO A 55 22.73 9.00 9.42
N LEU A 56 22.31 8.24 8.40
CA LEU A 56 21.98 6.83 8.56
C LEU A 56 23.26 6.04 8.81
N THR A 57 23.31 5.27 9.90
CA THR A 57 24.52 4.52 10.30
C THR A 57 24.22 3.03 10.42
N ILE A 58 25.27 2.21 10.46
CA ILE A 58 25.15 0.76 10.66
C ILE A 58 24.42 0.42 11.97
N LYS A 59 24.58 1.24 13.01
CA LYS A 59 23.89 1.05 14.29
C LYS A 59 22.37 1.01 14.15
N THR A 60 21.83 1.77 13.19
CA THR A 60 20.40 1.78 12.87
C THR A 60 19.89 0.41 12.37
N PHE A 61 20.78 -0.43 11.85
CA PHE A 61 20.48 -1.77 11.33
C PHE A 61 20.81 -2.90 12.32
N GLU A 62 21.30 -2.62 13.54
CA GLU A 62 21.65 -3.67 14.52
C GLU A 62 20.47 -4.60 14.78
N GLU A 63 19.28 -4.04 14.98
CA GLU A 63 18.07 -4.84 15.18
C GLU A 63 17.69 -5.64 13.94
N PHE A 64 17.78 -5.02 12.76
CA PHE A 64 17.55 -5.71 11.49
C PHE A 64 18.44 -6.95 11.37
N PHE A 65 19.75 -6.83 11.64
CA PHE A 65 20.68 -7.95 11.55
C PHE A 65 20.43 -9.03 12.60
N ARG A 66 19.96 -8.64 13.80
CA ARG A 66 19.56 -9.59 14.85
C ARG A 66 18.33 -10.41 14.43
N LEU A 67 17.35 -9.79 13.77
CA LEU A 67 16.13 -10.45 13.32
C LEU A 67 16.30 -11.20 11.99
N LEU A 68 17.29 -10.84 11.17
CA LEU A 68 17.48 -11.38 9.81
C LEU A 68 17.58 -12.92 9.68
N PRO A 69 18.16 -13.68 10.64
CA PRO A 69 18.23 -15.14 10.53
C PRO A 69 16.85 -15.81 10.59
N GLU A 70 16.03 -15.42 11.56
CA GLU A 70 14.74 -16.05 11.84
C GLU A 70 13.56 -15.30 11.20
N ARG A 71 13.72 -14.01 10.96
CA ARG A 71 12.73 -13.08 10.40
C ARG A 71 11.38 -13.15 11.10
N PRO A 72 11.35 -12.96 12.43
CA PRO A 72 10.10 -12.83 13.15
C PRO A 72 9.43 -11.49 12.81
N ASP A 73 8.14 -11.43 13.10
CA ASP A 73 7.38 -10.19 13.10
C ASP A 73 7.70 -9.39 14.39
N SER A 74 7.74 -8.07 14.27
CA SER A 74 8.08 -7.13 15.35
C SER A 74 7.38 -5.77 15.12
N GLU A 75 7.70 -4.75 15.92
CA GLU A 75 7.18 -3.39 15.69
C GLU A 75 7.61 -2.81 14.34
N LEU A 76 8.78 -3.22 13.82
CA LEU A 76 9.33 -2.73 12.56
C LEU A 76 9.30 -3.78 11.44
N SER A 77 8.93 -5.03 11.74
CA SER A 77 8.92 -6.11 10.77
C SER A 77 7.61 -6.89 10.74
N TRP A 78 7.19 -7.33 9.56
CA TRP A 78 6.01 -8.16 9.41
C TRP A 78 6.12 -9.04 8.16
N THR A 79 5.40 -10.14 8.15
CA THR A 79 5.39 -11.09 7.04
C THR A 79 4.08 -11.00 6.27
N ILE A 80 4.18 -10.86 4.95
CA ILE A 80 3.02 -10.98 4.05
C ILE A 80 3.06 -12.35 3.37
N ASN A 81 1.94 -13.10 3.50
CA ASN A 81 1.73 -14.33 2.76
C ASN A 81 1.08 -14.04 1.40
N MET A 82 1.87 -14.21 0.34
CA MET A 82 1.44 -13.98 -1.04
C MET A 82 0.47 -15.06 -1.52
N ASP A 83 0.57 -16.29 -1.01
CA ASP A 83 -0.34 -17.37 -1.38
C ASP A 83 -1.76 -17.07 -0.85
N GLU A 84 -1.87 -16.67 0.42
CA GLU A 84 -3.15 -16.23 1.02
C GLU A 84 -3.71 -14.98 0.33
N ARG A 85 -2.86 -13.99 0.02
CA ARG A 85 -3.29 -12.76 -0.69
C ARG A 85 -3.84 -13.08 -2.08
N LYS A 86 -3.18 -13.99 -2.82
CA LYS A 86 -3.66 -14.48 -4.13
C LYS A 86 -4.98 -15.21 -4.01
N GLN A 87 -5.13 -16.06 -3.00
CA GLN A 87 -6.36 -16.81 -2.78
C GLN A 87 -7.53 -15.86 -2.51
N LYS A 88 -7.38 -14.94 -1.55
CA LYS A 88 -8.41 -13.95 -1.22
C LYS A 88 -8.79 -13.10 -2.44
N ALA A 89 -7.81 -12.62 -3.20
CA ALA A 89 -8.08 -11.87 -4.42
C ALA A 89 -8.79 -12.72 -5.50
N ALA A 90 -8.52 -14.02 -5.58
CA ALA A 90 -9.24 -14.91 -6.49
C ALA A 90 -10.70 -15.10 -6.07
N GLU A 91 -10.97 -15.25 -4.77
CA GLU A 91 -12.33 -15.34 -4.21
C GLU A 91 -13.12 -14.04 -4.46
N GLU A 92 -12.51 -12.88 -4.18
CA GLU A 92 -13.13 -11.56 -4.44
C GLU A 92 -13.34 -11.27 -5.93
N ALA A 93 -12.42 -11.70 -6.80
CA ALA A 93 -12.54 -11.54 -8.25
C ALA A 93 -13.53 -12.53 -8.89
N CYS A 94 -13.83 -13.65 -8.23
CA CYS A 94 -14.69 -14.73 -8.75
C CYS A 94 -16.05 -14.22 -9.27
N PRO A 95 -16.87 -13.49 -8.50
CA PRO A 95 -18.17 -13.03 -8.98
C PRO A 95 -18.08 -12.08 -10.18
N PHE A 96 -17.01 -11.29 -10.28
CA PHE A 96 -16.80 -10.41 -11.42
C PHE A 96 -16.37 -11.19 -12.67
N LYS A 97 -15.56 -12.24 -12.50
CA LYS A 97 -15.20 -13.15 -13.60
C LYS A 97 -16.43 -13.89 -14.12
N GLU A 98 -17.22 -14.49 -13.23
CA GLU A 98 -18.44 -15.21 -13.60
C GLU A 98 -19.43 -14.31 -14.33
N LYS A 99 -19.68 -13.09 -13.81
CA LYS A 99 -20.52 -12.09 -14.48
C LYS A 99 -19.98 -11.69 -15.85
N ALA A 100 -18.66 -11.45 -15.96
CA ALA A 100 -18.05 -11.12 -17.25
C ALA A 100 -18.24 -12.25 -18.26
N THR A 101 -17.96 -13.51 -17.87
CA THR A 101 -18.12 -14.68 -18.74
C THR A 101 -19.58 -14.90 -19.14
N ALA A 102 -20.53 -14.83 -18.19
CA ALA A 102 -21.95 -14.99 -18.46
C ALA A 102 -22.48 -13.90 -19.41
N THR A 103 -22.07 -12.65 -19.20
CA THR A 103 -22.47 -11.55 -20.09
C THR A 103 -21.81 -11.66 -21.47
N SER A 104 -20.56 -12.08 -21.56
CA SER A 104 -19.92 -12.37 -22.85
C SER A 104 -20.59 -13.51 -23.61
N GLN A 105 -21.06 -14.56 -22.92
CA GLN A 105 -21.84 -15.64 -23.55
C GLN A 105 -23.18 -15.11 -24.08
N LYS A 106 -23.88 -14.25 -23.33
CA LYS A 106 -25.10 -13.57 -23.81
C LYS A 106 -24.84 -12.71 -25.04
N VAL A 107 -23.74 -11.97 -25.06
CA VAL A 107 -23.31 -11.18 -26.24
C VAL A 107 -23.09 -12.09 -27.45
N ALA A 108 -22.42 -13.24 -27.28
CA ALA A 108 -22.21 -14.19 -28.37
C ALA A 108 -23.54 -14.73 -28.92
N GLN A 109 -24.48 -15.12 -28.04
CA GLN A 109 -25.81 -15.60 -28.43
C GLN A 109 -26.63 -14.52 -29.15
N LEU A 110 -26.63 -13.29 -28.63
CA LEU A 110 -27.34 -12.17 -29.25
C LEU A 110 -26.71 -11.77 -30.58
N SER A 111 -25.38 -11.86 -30.71
CA SER A 111 -24.67 -11.58 -31.96
C SER A 111 -25.06 -12.58 -33.06
N GLU A 112 -25.26 -13.85 -32.70
CA GLU A 112 -25.74 -14.85 -33.65
C GLU A 112 -27.20 -14.60 -34.05
N ARG A 113 -28.08 -14.31 -33.09
CA ARG A 113 -29.47 -13.91 -33.37
C ARG A 113 -29.55 -12.65 -34.24
N LEU A 114 -28.66 -11.69 -34.02
CA LEU A 114 -28.57 -10.47 -34.82
C LEU A 114 -28.24 -10.77 -36.29
N LYS A 115 -27.39 -11.77 -36.57
CA LYS A 115 -27.12 -12.21 -37.95
C LYS A 115 -28.38 -12.74 -38.62
N GLU A 116 -29.18 -13.55 -37.93
CA GLU A 116 -30.43 -14.08 -38.48
C GLU A 116 -31.50 -12.98 -38.67
N LEU A 117 -31.61 -12.05 -37.72
CA LEU A 117 -32.50 -10.89 -37.85
C LEU A 117 -32.13 -9.99 -39.03
N LYS A 118 -30.84 -9.81 -39.31
CA LYS A 118 -30.36 -9.05 -40.47
C LYS A 118 -30.65 -9.71 -41.83
N LYS A 119 -30.95 -11.02 -41.86
CA LYS A 119 -31.39 -11.73 -43.08
C LYS A 119 -32.88 -11.55 -43.36
N THR A 120 -33.67 -11.40 -42.30
CA THR A 120 -35.14 -11.40 -42.37
C THR A 120 -35.74 -9.99 -42.35
N PHE A 121 -35.10 -9.05 -41.67
CA PHE A 121 -35.58 -7.68 -41.51
C PHE A 121 -34.67 -6.66 -42.20
N ALA A 122 -35.26 -5.53 -42.62
CA ALA A 122 -34.51 -4.40 -43.16
C ALA A 122 -33.50 -3.90 -42.13
N ARG A 123 -32.31 -3.51 -42.60
CA ARG A 123 -31.12 -3.18 -41.78
C ARG A 123 -31.34 -2.05 -40.76
N LYS A 124 -32.31 -1.16 -41.00
CA LYS A 124 -32.72 -0.06 -40.09
C LYS A 124 -34.05 -0.34 -39.37
N SER A 125 -34.43 -1.60 -39.26
CA SER A 125 -35.59 -1.96 -38.46
C SER A 125 -35.29 -1.73 -36.98
N LYS A 126 -36.29 -1.25 -36.25
CA LYS A 126 -36.19 -0.99 -34.81
C LYS A 126 -35.66 -2.19 -34.02
N VAL A 127 -36.00 -3.41 -34.45
CA VAL A 127 -35.56 -4.68 -33.84
C VAL A 127 -34.04 -4.89 -33.95
N ILE A 128 -33.44 -4.51 -35.09
CA ILE A 128 -31.99 -4.61 -35.29
C ILE A 128 -31.26 -3.56 -34.44
N GLU A 129 -31.77 -2.33 -34.40
CA GLU A 129 -31.19 -1.24 -33.60
C GLU A 129 -31.24 -1.55 -32.09
N GLU A 130 -32.35 -2.08 -31.59
CA GLU A 130 -32.50 -2.51 -30.20
C GLU A 130 -31.54 -3.65 -29.84
N ALA A 131 -31.37 -4.64 -30.74
CA ALA A 131 -30.44 -5.74 -30.54
C ALA A 131 -28.97 -5.29 -30.57
N GLU A 132 -28.61 -4.37 -31.46
CA GLU A 132 -27.27 -3.77 -31.51
C GLU A 132 -26.96 -2.98 -30.23
N LYS A 133 -27.92 -2.18 -29.76
CA LYS A 133 -27.79 -1.45 -28.50
C LYS A 133 -27.61 -2.40 -27.31
N MET A 134 -28.43 -3.45 -27.21
CA MET A 134 -28.32 -4.46 -26.16
C MET A 134 -26.95 -5.16 -26.17
N ILE A 135 -26.44 -5.50 -27.36
CA ILE A 135 -25.09 -6.09 -27.52
C ILE A 135 -24.02 -5.10 -27.05
N ALA A 136 -24.13 -3.82 -27.40
CA ALA A 136 -23.18 -2.79 -26.99
C ALA A 136 -23.16 -2.61 -25.46
N ASP A 137 -24.34 -2.53 -24.84
CA ASP A 137 -24.48 -2.37 -23.38
C ASP A 137 -23.91 -3.58 -22.62
N LEU A 138 -24.28 -4.80 -23.03
CA LEU A 138 -23.75 -6.03 -22.44
C LEU A 138 -22.24 -6.18 -22.68
N THR A 139 -21.73 -5.77 -23.84
CA THR A 139 -20.28 -5.77 -24.12
C THR A 139 -19.54 -4.83 -23.18
N ARG A 140 -20.08 -3.63 -22.94
CA ARG A 140 -19.53 -2.67 -21.97
C ARG A 140 -19.55 -3.23 -20.55
N GLU A 141 -20.65 -3.87 -20.15
CA GLU A 141 -20.78 -4.50 -18.85
C GLU A 141 -19.76 -5.64 -18.65
N ALA A 142 -19.62 -6.53 -19.64
CA ALA A 142 -18.64 -7.63 -19.60
C ALA A 142 -17.21 -7.10 -19.45
N ARG A 143 -16.83 -6.06 -20.22
CA ARG A 143 -15.53 -5.41 -20.11
C ARG A 143 -15.31 -4.78 -18.73
N THR A 144 -16.33 -4.13 -18.18
CA THR A 144 -16.25 -3.50 -16.86
C THR A 144 -16.02 -4.53 -15.76
N ASN A 145 -16.77 -5.64 -15.77
CA ASN A 145 -16.59 -6.72 -14.81
C ASN A 145 -15.23 -7.43 -14.97
N ALA A 146 -14.79 -7.65 -16.21
CA ALA A 146 -13.46 -8.20 -16.47
C ALA A 146 -12.33 -7.28 -15.96
N ALA A 147 -12.47 -5.96 -16.14
CA ALA A 147 -11.53 -4.98 -15.63
C ALA A 147 -11.46 -4.98 -14.10
N LYS A 148 -12.62 -5.01 -13.41
CA LYS A 148 -12.69 -5.12 -11.95
C LYS A 148 -12.01 -6.39 -11.43
N ALA A 149 -12.29 -7.53 -12.05
CA ALA A 149 -11.64 -8.79 -11.69
C ALA A 149 -10.13 -8.71 -11.83
N LYS A 150 -9.64 -8.13 -12.94
CA LYS A 150 -8.22 -7.94 -13.20
C LYS A 150 -7.57 -6.99 -12.19
N GLU A 151 -8.23 -5.88 -11.86
CA GLU A 151 -7.75 -4.92 -10.87
C GLU A 151 -7.55 -5.55 -9.48
N ILE A 152 -8.52 -6.34 -9.01
CA ILE A 152 -8.42 -7.08 -7.74
C ILE A 152 -7.20 -8.03 -7.76
N GLN A 153 -6.99 -8.74 -8.87
CA GLN A 153 -5.87 -9.67 -9.00
C GLN A 153 -4.51 -8.97 -9.13
N ASP A 154 -4.45 -7.87 -9.86
CA ASP A 154 -3.24 -7.06 -10.04
C ASP A 154 -2.83 -6.39 -8.71
N ALA A 155 -3.81 -5.97 -7.89
CA ALA A 155 -3.59 -5.38 -6.58
C ALA A 155 -2.87 -6.31 -5.58
N VAL A 156 -2.85 -7.63 -5.83
CA VAL A 156 -2.04 -8.58 -5.05
C VAL A 156 -0.54 -8.29 -5.16
N TYR A 157 -0.11 -7.80 -6.32
CA TYR A 157 1.28 -7.51 -6.62
C TYR A 157 1.67 -6.07 -6.29
N ASP A 158 0.76 -5.27 -5.72
CA ASP A 158 1.14 -4.03 -5.09
C ASP A 158 1.92 -4.33 -3.80
N LEU A 159 3.25 -4.17 -3.91
CA LEU A 159 4.21 -4.39 -2.84
C LEU A 159 4.34 -3.18 -1.91
N LYS A 160 3.58 -2.10 -2.15
CA LYS A 160 3.52 -0.93 -1.28
C LYS A 160 2.84 -1.30 0.04
N ALA A 161 3.62 -1.88 0.94
CA ALA A 161 3.17 -2.21 2.28
C ALA A 161 3.52 -1.05 3.23
N VAL A 162 2.49 -0.53 3.89
CA VAL A 162 2.68 0.34 5.06
C VAL A 162 2.79 -0.59 6.27
N ASN A 163 3.71 -0.28 7.19
CA ASN A 163 3.89 -1.07 8.40
C ASN A 163 2.56 -1.13 9.19
N PRO A 164 1.93 -2.32 9.34
CA PRO A 164 0.67 -2.48 10.06
C PRO A 164 0.85 -2.28 11.56
N ASN A 165 2.07 -2.46 12.08
CA ASN A 165 2.40 -2.34 13.50
C ASN A 165 2.83 -0.92 13.87
N LYS A 166 2.74 0.03 12.93
CA LYS A 166 3.13 1.42 13.18
C LYS A 166 2.25 2.03 14.26
N LYS A 167 2.82 2.26 15.44
CA LYS A 167 2.19 3.07 16.48
C LYS A 167 1.98 4.48 15.94
N ALA A 168 0.77 4.98 16.04
CA ALA A 168 0.48 6.36 15.68
C ALA A 168 1.20 7.26 16.69
N ASP A 169 2.15 8.08 16.21
CA ASP A 169 2.70 9.20 16.98
C ASP A 169 1.64 10.31 16.95
N THR A 170 0.49 10.03 17.56
CA THR A 170 -0.62 10.96 17.68
C THR A 170 -0.54 11.54 19.06
N ASP A 171 -0.30 12.85 19.10
CA ASP A 171 -0.42 13.63 20.30
C ASP A 171 -1.88 13.52 20.80
N ASN A 172 -2.04 12.85 21.95
CA ASN A 172 -3.33 12.67 22.63
C ASN A 172 -3.52 13.66 23.79
N HIS A 173 -2.67 14.68 23.93
CA HIS A 173 -2.86 15.72 24.95
C HIS A 173 -4.18 16.44 24.71
N THR A 174 -4.98 16.58 25.76
CA THR A 174 -6.18 17.42 25.73
C THR A 174 -5.79 18.91 25.70
N PRO A 175 -6.70 19.80 25.25
CA PRO A 175 -6.45 21.25 25.36
C PRO A 175 -6.04 21.68 26.77
N GLU A 176 -6.62 21.07 27.80
CA GLU A 176 -6.28 21.30 29.20
C GLU A 176 -4.85 20.86 29.53
N ASP A 177 -4.46 19.63 29.14
CA ASP A 177 -3.08 19.16 29.32
C ASP A 177 -2.06 20.08 28.64
N LEU A 178 -2.40 20.59 27.46
CA LEU A 178 -1.54 21.52 26.72
C LEU A 178 -1.38 22.85 27.46
N LEU A 179 -2.46 23.37 28.06
CA LEU A 179 -2.40 24.60 28.86
C LEU A 179 -1.54 24.40 30.12
N ASP A 180 -1.66 23.25 30.79
CA ASP A 180 -0.85 22.91 31.97
C ASP A 180 0.65 22.77 31.63
N ILE A 181 0.96 22.17 30.48
CA ILE A 181 2.33 22.11 29.94
C ILE A 181 2.86 23.51 29.66
N ILE A 182 2.06 24.38 29.02
CA ILE A 182 2.44 25.76 28.72
C ILE A 182 2.71 26.54 30.01
N GLU A 183 1.84 26.42 31.01
CA GLU A 183 2.00 27.11 32.30
C GLU A 183 3.27 26.66 33.02
N THR A 184 3.53 25.34 33.03
CA THR A 184 4.72 24.76 33.65
C THR A 184 5.99 25.23 32.94
N LYS A 185 6.02 25.22 31.60
CA LYS A 185 7.14 25.77 30.84
C LYS A 185 7.28 27.28 31.01
N GLY A 186 6.19 28.01 31.18
CA GLY A 186 6.19 29.43 31.52
C GLY A 186 6.89 29.72 32.85
N ARG A 187 6.63 28.90 33.88
CA ARG A 187 7.32 28.99 35.18
C ARG A 187 8.83 28.73 35.06
N GLU A 188 9.23 27.66 34.37
CA GLU A 188 10.64 27.35 34.13
C GLU A 188 11.37 28.53 33.44
N ILE A 189 10.72 29.16 32.46
CA ILE A 189 11.27 30.34 31.76
C ILE A 189 11.38 31.52 32.71
N ALA A 190 10.36 31.79 33.52
CA ALA A 190 10.36 32.89 34.47
C ALA A 190 11.48 32.76 35.52
N GLU A 191 11.70 31.54 36.03
CA GLU A 191 12.81 31.23 36.93
C GLU A 191 14.17 31.45 36.27
N ALA A 192 14.37 30.94 35.05
CA ALA A 192 15.60 31.15 34.31
C ALA A 192 15.88 32.64 34.04
N LEU A 193 14.85 33.42 33.70
CA LEU A 193 14.96 34.87 33.52
C LEU A 193 15.28 35.61 34.82
N ALA A 194 14.73 35.17 35.95
CA ALA A 194 15.03 35.74 37.26
C ALA A 194 16.50 35.56 37.62
N VAL A 195 17.05 34.35 37.40
CA VAL A 195 18.48 34.07 37.59
C VAL A 195 19.35 34.99 36.73
N LEU A 196 19.00 35.15 35.44
CA LEU A 196 19.74 36.04 34.54
C LEU A 196 19.69 37.51 34.96
N ARG A 197 18.53 37.98 35.45
CA ARG A 197 18.37 39.36 35.96
C ARG A 197 19.16 39.59 37.25
N ILE A 198 19.21 38.61 38.14
CA ILE A 198 20.05 38.68 39.35
C ILE A 198 21.53 38.73 38.95
N GLY A 199 21.95 37.91 37.97
CA GLY A 199 23.31 37.94 37.44
C GLY A 199 23.70 39.29 36.81
N LEU A 200 22.78 39.95 36.11
CA LEU A 200 22.97 41.29 35.54
C LEU A 200 22.99 42.42 36.58
N SER A 201 22.38 42.21 37.75
CA SER A 201 22.36 43.21 38.84
C SER A 201 23.57 43.11 39.77
N ILE A 202 24.40 42.08 39.62
CA ILE A 202 25.60 41.81 40.42
C ILE A 202 26.90 42.12 39.61
N SER A 203 26.80 42.35 38.30
CA SER A 203 27.89 42.86 37.44
C SER A 203 27.88 44.38 37.33
#